data_AF-A0A439V0Y8-F1
#
_entry.id   AF-A0A439V0Y8-F1
#
_cell.length_a   1.000
_cell.length_b   1.000
_cell.length_c   1.000
_cell.angle_alpha   90.00
_cell.angle_beta   90.00
_cell.angle_gamma   90.00
#
_symmetry.space_group_name_H-M   'P 1'
#
loop_
_entity.id
_entity.type
_entity.pdbx_description
1 polymer ?
#
loop_
_entity_poly.entity_id
_entity_poly.type
_entity_poly.pdbx_seq_one_letter_code
_entity_poly.pdbx_strand_id
1 'polypeptide(L)'
;MAKAGSPAAAAAKPGKGKKSKKAKKAPLSSTEKAANKLKADHRAAIRSSFTKAGFHRVTGVSDREFTYENQKTDLDDVFVYENVVVLAEYTCAQASNVGDHLKLKKHIYDKILADPEAFLTFLAAKFPASADQLASGYHVQQTIVKILYCSRYDFEEKYKINVPAPVYMDYAAVRYFAAVSDAVRKSSRFELLHFLAIDDSQVGVNGKIDVATPSKNYSGSLLPEAHSHFDKGFKIVTFYADPDALLRTSYVLRKDGWRDSMNLYQRMISKSKVEAIRTYLKKQKRVFINNIIVTLPPEVQPLNKKLETVDSATLKQTAPVTIKLPDRPNSIGIVDGQHRVFAYHETDNDDSQIALLRVQQNLLVTGIIYPSNLPDI
;
A
#
# COMPACT_ATOMS: atom_id res chain seq x y z
N MET A 1 -41.00 -93.02 -1.42
CA MET A 1 -40.31 -92.30 -2.52
C MET A 1 -40.10 -90.86 -2.09
N ALA A 2 -38.89 -90.36 -2.29
CA ALA A 2 -38.33 -89.16 -1.67
C ALA A 2 -38.65 -87.85 -2.40
N LYS A 3 -38.60 -86.75 -1.62
CA LYS A 3 -37.99 -85.41 -1.87
C LYS A 3 -38.95 -84.29 -1.44
N ALA A 4 -38.70 -83.48 -0.41
CA ALA A 4 -37.54 -82.65 -0.01
C ALA A 4 -37.77 -81.16 -0.35
N GLY A 5 -37.71 -80.30 0.69
CA GLY A 5 -37.19 -78.93 0.61
C GLY A 5 -38.19 -77.77 0.52
N SER A 6 -38.45 -77.10 1.65
CA SER A 6 -38.69 -75.63 1.66
C SER A 6 -37.39 -74.88 1.29
N PRO A 7 -37.41 -73.64 0.74
CA PRO A 7 -37.47 -72.47 1.63
C PRO A 7 -38.07 -71.15 1.05
N ALA A 8 -38.54 -70.33 2.00
CA ALA A 8 -38.33 -68.88 2.20
C ALA A 8 -38.52 -67.83 1.08
N ALA A 9 -39.17 -66.75 1.52
CA ALA A 9 -39.43 -65.45 0.91
C ALA A 9 -38.30 -64.81 0.08
N ALA A 10 -38.69 -64.15 -1.02
CA ALA A 10 -37.90 -63.11 -1.67
C ALA A 10 -38.75 -61.85 -1.86
N ALA A 11 -38.42 -60.81 -1.09
CA ALA A 11 -38.95 -59.47 -1.22
C ALA A 11 -38.58 -58.86 -2.59
N ALA A 12 -39.55 -58.26 -3.26
CA ALA A 12 -39.36 -57.51 -4.50
C ALA A 12 -38.45 -56.30 -4.24
N LYS A 13 -37.30 -56.24 -4.92
CA LYS A 13 -36.41 -55.07 -4.91
C LYS A 13 -37.06 -53.92 -5.70
N PRO A 14 -37.11 -52.68 -5.16
CA PRO A 14 -37.59 -51.54 -5.92
C PRO A 14 -36.60 -51.20 -7.04
N GLY A 15 -37.15 -50.91 -8.22
CA GLY A 15 -36.40 -50.55 -9.41
C GLY A 15 -35.46 -49.37 -9.14
N LYS A 16 -34.17 -49.54 -9.48
CA LYS A 16 -33.19 -48.46 -9.47
C LYS A 16 -33.62 -47.38 -10.46
N GLY A 17 -34.11 -46.25 -9.94
CA GLY A 17 -34.30 -45.03 -10.71
C GLY A 17 -33.01 -44.63 -11.41
N LYS A 18 -33.08 -44.42 -12.74
CA LYS A 18 -31.98 -43.87 -13.54
C LYS A 18 -31.56 -42.52 -12.96
N LYS A 19 -30.40 -42.45 -12.30
CA LYS A 19 -29.73 -41.17 -11.99
C LYS A 19 -29.44 -40.47 -13.32
N SER A 20 -30.03 -39.28 -13.53
CA SER A 20 -29.68 -38.46 -14.68
C SER A 20 -28.19 -38.10 -14.59
N LYS A 21 -27.43 -38.42 -15.64
CA LYS A 21 -26.03 -37.99 -15.74
C LYS A 21 -26.05 -36.46 -15.86
N LYS A 22 -25.51 -35.74 -14.86
CA LYS A 22 -25.21 -34.31 -14.98
C LYS A 22 -24.43 -34.10 -16.30
N ALA A 23 -24.99 -33.30 -17.20
CA ALA A 23 -24.33 -32.93 -18.43
C ALA A 23 -22.94 -32.35 -18.10
N LYS A 24 -21.89 -32.90 -18.71
CA LYS A 24 -20.54 -32.33 -18.58
C LYS A 24 -20.58 -30.92 -19.17
N LYS A 25 -20.22 -29.90 -18.38
CA LYS A 25 -20.09 -28.52 -18.87
C LYS A 25 -19.19 -28.53 -20.11
N ALA A 26 -19.64 -27.88 -21.18
CA ALA A 26 -18.85 -27.74 -22.39
C ALA A 26 -17.50 -27.08 -22.06
N PRO A 27 -16.40 -27.51 -22.70
CA PRO A 27 -15.10 -26.88 -22.49
C PRO A 27 -15.15 -25.42 -22.92
N LEU A 28 -14.59 -24.53 -22.09
CA LEU A 28 -14.52 -23.09 -22.36
C LEU A 28 -13.85 -22.83 -23.71
N SER A 29 -14.40 -21.88 -24.46
CA SER A 29 -13.84 -21.39 -25.72
C SER A 29 -12.50 -20.67 -25.48
N SER A 30 -11.71 -20.46 -26.54
CA SER A 30 -10.43 -19.75 -26.46
C SER A 30 -10.57 -18.31 -25.96
N THR A 31 -11.65 -17.62 -26.38
CA THR A 31 -11.95 -16.25 -25.96
C THR A 31 -12.36 -16.18 -24.49
N GLU A 32 -13.19 -17.11 -24.01
CA GLU A 32 -13.55 -17.20 -22.59
C GLU A 32 -12.34 -17.51 -21.71
N LYS A 33 -11.44 -18.39 -22.17
CA LYS A 33 -10.18 -18.68 -21.48
C LYS A 33 -9.29 -17.43 -21.38
N ALA A 34 -9.17 -16.67 -22.46
CA ALA A 34 -8.39 -15.42 -22.46
C ALA A 34 -8.99 -14.37 -21.52
N ALA A 35 -10.32 -14.20 -21.52
CA ALA A 35 -11.00 -13.28 -20.61
C ALA A 35 -10.86 -13.69 -19.14
N ASN A 36 -10.97 -14.99 -18.83
CA ASN A 36 -10.78 -15.50 -17.47
C ASN A 36 -9.32 -15.32 -17.01
N LYS A 37 -8.35 -15.55 -17.90
CA LYS A 37 -6.94 -15.30 -17.62
C LYS A 37 -6.69 -13.82 -17.33
N LEU A 38 -7.25 -12.92 -18.13
CA LEU A 38 -7.11 -11.47 -17.92
C LEU A 38 -7.63 -11.04 -16.54
N LYS A 39 -8.83 -11.50 -16.17
CA LYS A 39 -9.42 -11.24 -14.84
C LYS A 39 -8.55 -11.79 -13.72
N ALA A 40 -8.06 -13.03 -13.87
CA ALA A 40 -7.20 -13.67 -12.89
C ALA A 40 -5.86 -12.93 -12.73
N ASP A 41 -5.22 -12.51 -13.84
CA ASP A 41 -3.95 -11.79 -13.83
C ASP A 41 -4.11 -10.39 -13.20
N HIS A 42 -5.22 -9.68 -13.49
CA HIS A 42 -5.55 -8.38 -12.86
C HIS A 42 -5.74 -8.52 -11.35
N ARG A 43 -6.59 -9.47 -10.92
CA ARG A 43 -6.83 -9.76 -9.49
C ARG A 43 -5.56 -10.20 -8.77
N ALA A 44 -4.72 -11.01 -9.42
CA ALA A 44 -3.46 -11.47 -8.86
C ALA A 44 -2.46 -10.32 -8.66
N ALA A 45 -2.39 -9.38 -9.60
CA ALA A 45 -1.52 -8.21 -9.46
C ALA A 45 -1.89 -7.38 -8.22
N ILE A 46 -3.18 -7.05 -8.06
CA ILE A 46 -3.67 -6.24 -6.93
C ILE A 46 -3.47 -6.98 -5.60
N ARG A 47 -3.91 -8.24 -5.51
CA ARG A 47 -3.70 -9.07 -4.31
C ARG A 47 -2.24 -9.14 -3.93
N SER A 48 -1.36 -9.37 -4.92
CA SER A 48 0.07 -9.46 -4.69
C SER A 48 0.64 -8.15 -4.15
N SER A 49 0.19 -7.00 -4.66
CA SER A 49 0.61 -5.68 -4.17
C SER A 49 0.24 -5.47 -2.70
N PHE A 50 -1.01 -5.72 -2.32
CA PHE A 50 -1.48 -5.57 -0.95
C PHE A 50 -0.78 -6.55 0.01
N THR A 51 -0.69 -7.83 -0.36
CA THR A 51 0.01 -8.83 0.47
C THR A 51 1.48 -8.49 0.66
N LYS A 52 2.20 -8.12 -0.40
CA LYS A 52 3.61 -7.73 -0.30
C LYS A 52 3.82 -6.46 0.52
N ALA A 53 2.85 -5.55 0.55
CA ALA A 53 2.85 -4.38 1.41
C ALA A 53 2.55 -4.72 2.89
N GLY A 54 2.12 -5.95 3.19
CA GLY A 54 1.83 -6.42 4.55
C GLY A 54 0.36 -6.40 4.92
N PHE A 55 -0.56 -6.13 3.97
CA PHE A 55 -1.99 -6.32 4.21
C PHE A 55 -2.35 -7.81 4.16
N HIS A 56 -3.19 -8.28 5.08
CA HIS A 56 -3.81 -9.59 4.96
C HIS A 56 -5.14 -9.50 4.22
N ARG A 57 -5.45 -10.54 3.44
CA ARG A 57 -6.73 -10.66 2.75
C ARG A 57 -7.71 -11.42 3.63
N VAL A 58 -8.86 -10.82 3.91
CA VAL A 58 -9.92 -11.44 4.72
C VAL A 58 -10.50 -12.63 3.95
N THR A 59 -10.46 -13.80 4.58
CA THR A 59 -11.00 -15.03 4.01
C THR A 59 -12.49 -15.13 4.29
N GLY A 60 -13.26 -15.75 3.39
CA GLY A 60 -14.68 -16.02 3.62
C GLY A 60 -15.66 -14.86 3.32
N VAL A 61 -15.18 -13.69 2.92
CA VAL A 61 -16.00 -12.54 2.49
C VAL A 61 -16.01 -12.37 0.97
N SER A 62 -14.88 -12.59 0.31
CA SER A 62 -14.71 -12.44 -1.15
C SER A 62 -15.80 -13.12 -1.97
N ASP A 63 -16.34 -12.39 -2.95
CA ASP A 63 -17.33 -12.85 -3.93
C ASP A 63 -18.62 -13.43 -3.30
N ARG A 64 -18.93 -13.06 -2.05
CA ARG A 64 -20.17 -13.48 -1.36
C ARG A 64 -21.18 -12.35 -1.36
N GLU A 65 -22.36 -12.63 -1.93
CA GLU A 65 -23.46 -11.68 -1.91
C GLU A 65 -24.00 -11.45 -0.49
N PHE A 66 -24.28 -10.20 -0.17
CA PHE A 66 -24.98 -9.79 1.04
C PHE A 66 -25.94 -8.64 0.73
N THR A 67 -26.78 -8.30 1.70
CA THR A 67 -27.69 -7.15 1.62
C THR A 67 -27.41 -6.26 2.81
N TYR A 68 -27.00 -5.02 2.55
CA TYR A 68 -26.76 -4.00 3.57
C TYR A 68 -27.72 -2.84 3.31
N GLU A 69 -28.55 -2.51 4.31
CA GLU A 69 -29.58 -1.47 4.21
C GLU A 69 -30.41 -1.52 2.89
N ASN A 70 -30.96 -2.71 2.61
CA ASN A 70 -31.78 -3.00 1.42
C ASN A 70 -31.05 -2.91 0.07
N GLN A 71 -29.71 -2.79 0.06
CA GLN A 71 -28.91 -2.84 -1.16
C GLN A 71 -28.18 -4.18 -1.24
N LYS A 72 -28.51 -4.98 -2.26
CA LYS A 72 -27.81 -6.24 -2.54
C LYS A 72 -26.49 -5.93 -3.24
N THR A 73 -25.41 -6.49 -2.73
CA THR A 73 -24.08 -6.30 -3.30
C THR A 73 -23.15 -7.45 -2.92
N ASP A 74 -21.92 -7.36 -3.35
CA ASP A 74 -20.79 -8.23 -3.05
C ASP A 74 -19.50 -7.39 -3.04
N LEU A 75 -18.40 -7.99 -2.57
CA LEU A 75 -17.06 -7.41 -2.58
C LEU A 75 -16.08 -8.43 -3.15
N ASP A 76 -15.21 -8.03 -4.07
CA ASP A 76 -14.21 -8.95 -4.64
C ASP A 76 -13.21 -9.40 -3.58
N ASP A 77 -12.64 -8.47 -2.80
CA ASP A 77 -11.75 -8.76 -1.69
C ASP A 77 -11.85 -7.68 -0.61
N VAL A 78 -11.50 -8.07 0.62
CA VAL A 78 -11.26 -7.14 1.72
C VAL A 78 -9.83 -7.33 2.18
N PHE A 79 -9.07 -6.24 2.23
CA PHE A 79 -7.70 -6.22 2.75
C PHE A 79 -7.66 -5.47 4.07
N VAL A 80 -6.85 -5.96 5.00
CA VAL A 80 -6.69 -5.32 6.30
C VAL A 80 -5.22 -5.17 6.62
N TYR A 81 -4.86 -4.02 7.17
CA TYR A 81 -3.55 -3.76 7.78
C TYR A 81 -3.81 -2.99 9.06
N GLU A 82 -3.51 -3.58 10.21
CA GLU A 82 -3.76 -2.95 11.51
C GLU A 82 -5.23 -2.53 11.64
N ASN A 83 -5.51 -1.24 11.82
CA ASN A 83 -6.84 -0.65 11.88
C ASN A 83 -7.38 -0.18 10.50
N VAL A 84 -6.69 -0.46 9.40
CA VAL A 84 -7.12 -0.07 8.05
C VAL A 84 -7.85 -1.23 7.39
N VAL A 85 -9.07 -1.00 6.91
CA VAL A 85 -9.89 -1.94 6.14
C VAL A 85 -10.14 -1.37 4.75
N VAL A 86 -9.67 -2.07 3.72
CA VAL A 86 -9.84 -1.70 2.31
C VAL A 86 -10.81 -2.66 1.64
N LEU A 87 -11.95 -2.13 1.20
CA LEU A 87 -12.97 -2.85 0.45
C LEU A 87 -12.66 -2.71 -1.05
N ALA A 88 -12.21 -3.79 -1.68
CA ALA A 88 -11.73 -3.76 -3.05
C ALA A 88 -12.76 -4.33 -4.03
N GLU A 89 -12.96 -3.60 -5.12
CA GLU A 89 -13.77 -3.98 -6.28
C GLU A 89 -12.89 -3.95 -7.53
N TYR A 90 -12.94 -5.00 -8.34
CA TYR A 90 -12.13 -5.17 -9.54
C TYR A 90 -13.02 -5.19 -10.77
N THR A 91 -12.61 -4.47 -11.81
CA THR A 91 -13.31 -4.54 -13.09
C THR A 91 -12.36 -4.82 -14.25
N CYS A 92 -12.81 -5.68 -15.15
CA CYS A 92 -12.27 -5.82 -16.50
C CYS A 92 -13.30 -5.43 -17.56
N ALA A 93 -14.33 -4.68 -17.18
CA ALA A 93 -15.31 -4.13 -18.11
C ALA A 93 -14.63 -3.12 -19.05
N GLN A 94 -15.09 -3.09 -20.30
CA GLN A 94 -14.71 -2.06 -21.26
C GLN A 94 -15.36 -0.73 -20.87
N ALA A 95 -14.81 0.39 -21.34
CA ALA A 95 -15.27 1.74 -21.01
C ALA A 95 -16.79 1.94 -21.15
N SER A 96 -17.43 1.30 -22.14
CA SER A 96 -18.87 1.38 -22.37
C SER A 96 -19.73 0.84 -21.22
N ASN A 97 -19.20 -0.07 -20.41
CA ASN A 97 -19.97 -0.81 -19.40
C ASN A 97 -19.57 -0.46 -17.96
N VAL A 98 -18.50 0.34 -17.77
CA VAL A 98 -18.04 0.76 -16.44
C VAL A 98 -19.05 1.69 -15.76
N GLY A 99 -19.74 2.53 -16.53
CA GLY A 99 -20.73 3.47 -16.00
C GLY A 99 -21.86 2.80 -15.23
N ASP A 100 -22.45 1.74 -15.78
CA ASP A 100 -23.54 1.01 -15.12
C ASP A 100 -23.06 0.25 -13.89
N HIS A 101 -21.86 -0.34 -13.98
CA HIS A 101 -21.22 -1.01 -12.85
C HIS A 101 -21.00 -0.07 -11.65
N LEU A 102 -20.44 1.13 -11.90
CA LEU A 102 -20.19 2.13 -10.86
C LEU A 102 -21.47 2.73 -10.30
N LYS A 103 -22.45 3.04 -11.15
CA LYS A 103 -23.74 3.60 -10.71
C LYS A 103 -24.46 2.68 -9.73
N LEU A 104 -24.49 1.37 -10.02
CA LEU A 104 -25.11 0.39 -9.12
C LEU A 104 -24.39 0.32 -7.76
N LYS A 105 -23.07 0.46 -7.74
CA LYS A 105 -22.26 0.40 -6.53
C LYS A 105 -22.22 1.72 -5.75
N LYS A 106 -22.57 2.86 -6.38
CA LYS A 106 -22.56 4.18 -5.73
C LYS A 106 -23.34 4.20 -4.42
N HIS A 107 -24.60 3.73 -4.46
CA HIS A 107 -25.47 3.78 -3.29
C HIS A 107 -24.93 2.99 -2.10
N ILE A 108 -24.33 1.82 -2.36
CA ILE A 108 -23.73 1.04 -1.28
C ILE A 108 -22.45 1.70 -0.76
N TYR A 109 -21.61 2.26 -1.64
CA TYR A 109 -20.40 2.97 -1.23
C TYR A 109 -20.71 4.18 -0.35
N ASP A 110 -21.69 4.99 -0.73
CA ASP A 110 -22.12 6.14 0.06
C ASP A 110 -22.61 5.71 1.46
N LYS A 111 -23.41 4.63 1.53
CA LYS A 111 -23.91 4.08 2.82
C LYS A 111 -22.80 3.57 3.72
N ILE A 112 -21.81 2.86 3.15
CA ILE A 112 -20.65 2.35 3.90
C ILE A 112 -19.85 3.51 4.49
N LEU A 113 -19.61 4.57 3.71
CA LEU A 113 -18.81 5.70 4.17
C LEU A 113 -19.58 6.66 5.09
N ALA A 114 -20.92 6.67 5.03
CA ALA A 114 -21.75 7.45 5.94
C ALA A 114 -21.72 6.90 7.37
N ASP A 115 -21.66 5.57 7.54
CA ASP A 115 -21.49 4.91 8.84
C ASP A 115 -20.59 3.67 8.72
N PRO A 116 -19.25 3.87 8.70
CA PRO A 116 -18.29 2.78 8.61
C PRO A 116 -18.38 1.80 9.78
N GLU A 117 -18.74 2.29 10.98
CA GLU A 117 -18.81 1.48 12.19
C GLU A 117 -19.98 0.49 12.15
N ALA A 118 -21.15 0.97 11.74
CA ALA A 118 -22.31 0.12 11.51
C ALA A 118 -22.04 -0.92 10.42
N PHE A 119 -21.36 -0.51 9.33
CA PHE A 119 -21.01 -1.44 8.27
C PHE A 119 -20.05 -2.54 8.72
N LEU A 120 -18.99 -2.21 9.47
CA LEU A 120 -18.04 -3.19 9.99
C LEU A 120 -18.72 -4.14 10.99
N THR A 121 -19.57 -3.61 11.85
CA THR A 121 -20.38 -4.40 12.80
C THR A 121 -21.28 -5.38 12.05
N PHE A 122 -21.98 -4.91 11.02
CA PHE A 122 -22.78 -5.76 10.14
C PHE A 122 -21.94 -6.83 9.45
N LEU A 123 -20.78 -6.47 8.90
CA LEU A 123 -19.92 -7.37 8.14
C LEU A 123 -19.38 -8.50 9.03
N ALA A 124 -18.95 -8.18 10.25
CA ALA A 124 -18.53 -9.16 11.25
C ALA A 124 -19.66 -10.10 11.65
N ALA A 125 -20.88 -9.58 11.87
CA ALA A 125 -22.05 -10.40 12.20
C ALA A 125 -22.49 -11.30 11.03
N LYS A 126 -22.38 -10.80 9.79
CA LYS A 126 -22.74 -11.53 8.58
C LYS A 126 -21.75 -12.66 8.26
N PHE A 127 -20.47 -12.44 8.55
CA PHE A 127 -19.38 -13.37 8.29
C PHE A 127 -18.61 -13.67 9.58
N PRO A 128 -19.20 -14.40 10.55
CA PRO A 128 -18.62 -14.58 11.88
C PRO A 128 -17.26 -15.29 11.86
N ALA A 129 -17.03 -16.22 10.92
CA ALA A 129 -15.73 -16.89 10.74
C ALA A 129 -14.60 -15.94 10.29
N SER A 130 -14.95 -14.74 9.85
CA SER A 130 -14.05 -13.71 9.35
C SER A 130 -13.94 -12.51 10.29
N ALA A 131 -14.75 -12.45 11.35
CA ALA A 131 -14.84 -11.30 12.24
C ALA A 131 -13.49 -10.93 12.87
N ASP A 132 -12.73 -11.93 13.35
CA ASP A 132 -11.42 -11.70 13.96
C ASP A 132 -10.37 -11.13 12.98
N GLN A 133 -10.62 -11.23 11.67
CA GLN A 133 -9.72 -10.70 10.63
C GLN A 133 -10.01 -9.23 10.28
N LEU A 134 -11.11 -8.66 10.74
CA LEU A 134 -11.58 -7.30 10.43
C LEU A 134 -11.10 -6.28 11.47
N ALA A 135 -9.78 -6.08 11.57
CA ALA A 135 -9.17 -5.11 12.49
C ALA A 135 -9.59 -5.28 13.97
N SER A 136 -9.86 -6.53 14.40
CA SER A 136 -10.41 -6.87 15.72
C SER A 136 -9.58 -6.42 16.93
N GLY A 137 -8.30 -6.10 16.73
CA GLY A 137 -7.41 -5.54 17.76
C GLY A 137 -7.61 -4.05 18.06
N TYR A 138 -8.51 -3.38 17.33
CA TYR A 138 -8.76 -1.94 17.45
C TYR A 138 -10.21 -1.64 17.79
N HIS A 139 -10.43 -0.49 18.42
CA HIS A 139 -11.79 0.01 18.61
C HIS A 139 -12.40 0.38 17.25
N VAL A 140 -13.72 0.17 17.07
CA VAL A 140 -14.37 0.39 15.77
C VAL A 140 -14.24 1.85 15.29
N GLN A 141 -14.35 2.83 16.20
CA GLN A 141 -14.14 4.26 15.91
C GLN A 141 -12.71 4.60 15.45
N GLN A 142 -11.75 3.73 15.73
CA GLN A 142 -10.37 3.88 15.30
C GLN A 142 -10.10 3.16 13.98
N THR A 143 -11.08 2.46 13.41
CA THR A 143 -10.92 1.73 12.16
C THR A 143 -11.13 2.64 10.96
N ILE A 144 -10.19 2.61 10.02
CA ILE A 144 -10.24 3.41 8.79
C ILE A 144 -10.79 2.52 7.67
N VAL A 145 -11.96 2.88 7.13
CA VAL A 145 -12.53 2.18 5.97
C VAL A 145 -12.26 2.95 4.69
N LYS A 146 -11.66 2.28 3.70
CA LYS A 146 -11.46 2.81 2.35
C LYS A 146 -12.10 1.89 1.33
N ILE A 147 -12.71 2.47 0.30
CA ILE A 147 -13.22 1.74 -0.85
C ILE A 147 -12.23 1.93 -1.98
N LEU A 148 -11.81 0.83 -2.60
CA LEU A 148 -10.84 0.81 -3.69
C LEU A 148 -11.48 0.23 -4.94
N TYR A 149 -11.44 0.98 -6.04
CA TYR A 149 -11.94 0.53 -7.33
C TYR A 149 -10.78 0.35 -8.31
N CYS A 150 -10.53 -0.89 -8.74
CA CYS A 150 -9.40 -1.22 -9.60
C CYS A 150 -9.85 -1.58 -11.02
N SER A 151 -9.58 -0.71 -12.00
CA SER A 151 -9.93 -0.97 -13.40
C SER A 151 -8.78 -1.53 -14.21
N ARG A 152 -9.08 -2.51 -15.07
CA ARG A 152 -8.12 -3.05 -16.04
C ARG A 152 -7.96 -2.17 -17.29
N TYR A 153 -8.99 -1.42 -17.62
CA TYR A 153 -9.06 -0.54 -18.79
C TYR A 153 -9.42 0.88 -18.34
N ASP A 154 -8.95 1.85 -19.11
CA ASP A 154 -9.29 3.25 -18.91
C ASP A 154 -10.76 3.48 -19.25
N PHE A 155 -11.36 4.45 -18.57
CA PHE A 155 -12.73 4.88 -18.78
C PHE A 155 -12.83 6.39 -18.58
N GLU A 156 -13.92 6.98 -19.05
CA GLU A 156 -14.09 8.44 -19.02
C GLU A 156 -14.11 9.00 -17.59
N GLU A 157 -13.37 10.09 -17.36
CA GLU A 157 -13.19 10.74 -16.05
C GLU A 157 -14.52 11.14 -15.39
N LYS A 158 -15.56 11.44 -16.19
CA LYS A 158 -16.92 11.76 -15.72
C LYS A 158 -17.49 10.69 -14.77
N TYR A 159 -17.10 9.43 -14.91
CA TYR A 159 -17.58 8.37 -14.03
C TYR A 159 -16.98 8.46 -12.62
N LYS A 160 -15.71 8.90 -12.50
CA LYS A 160 -15.07 9.15 -11.20
C LYS A 160 -15.70 10.35 -10.50
N ILE A 161 -16.01 11.40 -11.27
CA ILE A 161 -16.72 12.60 -10.76
C ILE A 161 -18.11 12.23 -10.21
N ASN A 162 -18.85 11.37 -10.91
CA ASN A 162 -20.20 10.95 -10.51
C ASN A 162 -20.22 9.99 -9.31
N VAL A 163 -19.11 9.27 -9.06
CA VAL A 163 -18.96 8.31 -7.96
C VAL A 163 -17.63 8.60 -7.26
N PRO A 164 -17.51 9.68 -6.48
CA PRO A 164 -16.23 10.11 -5.91
C PRO A 164 -15.79 9.31 -4.67
N ALA A 165 -16.67 8.46 -4.12
CA ALA A 165 -16.45 7.71 -2.89
C ALA A 165 -15.21 6.77 -2.90
N PRO A 166 -14.94 5.98 -3.96
CA PRO A 166 -13.79 5.09 -3.99
C PRO A 166 -12.51 5.80 -4.43
N VAL A 167 -11.39 5.33 -3.91
CA VAL A 167 -10.08 5.60 -4.47
C VAL A 167 -9.93 4.78 -5.75
N TYR A 168 -9.58 5.44 -6.85
CA TYR A 168 -9.47 4.80 -8.16
C TYR A 168 -8.04 4.36 -8.45
N MET A 169 -7.81 3.05 -8.52
CA MET A 169 -6.54 2.46 -8.94
C MET A 169 -6.68 1.91 -10.36
N ASP A 170 -6.46 2.77 -11.34
CA ASP A 170 -6.43 2.37 -12.74
C ASP A 170 -5.29 1.40 -13.05
N TYR A 171 -5.24 0.91 -14.29
CA TYR A 171 -4.28 -0.12 -14.65
C TYR A 171 -2.83 0.36 -14.55
N ALA A 172 -2.55 1.64 -14.81
CA ALA A 172 -1.22 2.20 -14.65
C ALA A 172 -0.79 2.14 -13.16
N ALA A 173 -1.66 2.58 -12.26
CA ALA A 173 -1.44 2.48 -10.81
C ALA A 173 -1.31 1.03 -10.33
N VAL A 174 -2.13 0.09 -10.82
CA VAL A 174 -2.01 -1.34 -10.52
C VAL A 174 -0.63 -1.86 -10.92
N ARG A 175 -0.17 -1.55 -12.13
CA ARG A 175 1.14 -1.98 -12.63
C ARG A 175 2.29 -1.36 -11.86
N TYR A 176 2.15 -0.09 -11.51
CA TYR A 176 3.08 0.64 -10.66
C TYR A 176 3.24 -0.04 -9.30
N PHE A 177 2.14 -0.21 -8.56
CA PHE A 177 2.19 -0.84 -7.25
C PHE A 177 2.61 -2.30 -7.33
N ALA A 178 2.31 -3.03 -8.41
CA ALA A 178 2.83 -4.38 -8.63
C ALA A 178 4.37 -4.40 -8.74
N ALA A 179 4.97 -3.42 -9.44
CA ALA A 179 6.42 -3.31 -9.58
C ALA A 179 7.09 -2.86 -8.28
N VAL A 180 6.55 -1.83 -7.63
CA VAL A 180 7.11 -1.28 -6.38
C VAL A 180 7.04 -2.32 -5.26
N SER A 181 5.87 -2.89 -4.99
CA SER A 181 5.72 -3.91 -3.94
C SER A 181 6.52 -5.18 -4.21
N ASP A 182 6.76 -5.56 -5.48
CA ASP A 182 7.66 -6.67 -5.78
C ASP A 182 9.13 -6.37 -5.46
N ALA A 183 9.57 -5.12 -5.67
CA ALA A 183 10.94 -4.71 -5.44
C ALA A 183 11.26 -4.43 -3.97
N VAL A 184 10.32 -3.87 -3.21
CA VAL A 184 10.58 -3.34 -1.85
C VAL A 184 9.64 -3.89 -0.77
N ARG A 185 8.77 -4.84 -1.11
CA ARG A 185 7.93 -5.59 -0.16
C ARG A 185 7.20 -4.67 0.83
N LYS A 186 7.30 -4.90 2.14
CA LYS A 186 6.51 -4.20 3.16
C LYS A 186 6.79 -2.71 3.20
N SER A 187 7.96 -2.26 2.76
CA SER A 187 8.27 -0.83 2.64
C SER A 187 7.45 -0.12 1.58
N SER A 188 6.78 -0.82 0.67
CA SER A 188 5.83 -0.22 -0.28
C SER A 188 4.52 0.24 0.38
N ARG A 189 4.27 -0.20 1.62
CA ARG A 189 3.04 0.13 2.37
C ARG A 189 2.84 1.63 2.57
N PHE A 190 3.90 2.34 2.94
CA PHE A 190 3.83 3.79 3.18
C PHE A 190 3.36 4.56 1.94
N GLU A 191 3.78 4.11 0.75
CA GLU A 191 3.35 4.70 -0.50
C GLU A 191 1.91 4.29 -0.86
N LEU A 192 1.53 3.05 -0.55
CA LEU A 192 0.17 2.54 -0.77
C LEU A 192 -0.87 3.21 0.14
N LEU A 193 -0.55 3.42 1.41
CA LEU A 193 -1.42 4.14 2.36
C LEU A 193 -1.67 5.57 1.90
N HIS A 194 -0.62 6.25 1.43
CA HIS A 194 -0.76 7.59 0.90
C HIS A 194 -1.58 7.64 -0.40
N PHE A 195 -1.41 6.66 -1.30
CA PHE A 195 -2.29 6.53 -2.47
C PHE A 195 -3.76 6.34 -2.08
N LEU A 196 -4.03 5.62 -0.99
CA LEU A 196 -5.37 5.46 -0.42
C LEU A 196 -5.90 6.70 0.32
N ALA A 197 -5.14 7.80 0.32
CA ALA A 197 -5.42 9.02 1.07
C ALA A 197 -5.71 8.72 2.56
N ILE A 198 -4.85 7.89 3.16
CA ILE A 198 -4.86 7.57 4.59
C ILE A 198 -3.81 8.44 5.27
N ASP A 199 -4.20 9.09 6.36
CA ASP A 199 -3.25 9.75 7.25
C ASP A 199 -2.53 8.68 8.08
N ASP A 200 -1.24 8.53 7.83
CA ASP A 200 -0.41 7.55 8.51
C ASP A 200 -0.33 7.74 10.02
N SER A 201 -0.58 8.95 10.54
CA SER A 201 -0.65 9.20 11.99
C SER A 201 -1.85 8.51 12.67
N GLN A 202 -2.87 8.15 11.88
CA GLN A 202 -4.04 7.43 12.36
C GLN A 202 -3.91 5.92 12.19
N VAL A 203 -2.84 5.44 11.55
CA VAL A 203 -2.63 4.02 11.31
C VAL A 203 -1.97 3.39 12.53
N GLY A 204 -2.55 2.29 12.99
CA GLY A 204 -2.05 1.56 14.13
C GLY A 204 -0.73 0.85 13.86
N VAL A 205 0.02 0.59 14.92
CA VAL A 205 1.27 -0.16 14.91
C VAL A 205 1.24 -1.12 16.10
N ASN A 206 1.18 -2.44 15.81
CA ASN A 206 1.15 -3.49 16.82
C ASN A 206 0.05 -3.29 17.89
N GLY A 207 -1.18 -2.95 17.46
CA GLY A 207 -2.34 -2.77 18.33
C GLY A 207 -2.41 -1.42 19.05
N LYS A 208 -1.63 -0.42 18.64
CA LYS A 208 -1.63 0.93 19.25
C LYS A 208 -1.70 2.00 18.17
N ILE A 209 -2.39 3.10 18.46
CA ILE A 209 -2.37 4.32 17.65
C ILE A 209 -1.66 5.39 18.47
N ASP A 210 -0.62 5.99 17.90
CA ASP A 210 0.13 7.04 18.57
C ASP A 210 -0.68 8.34 18.58
N VAL A 211 -0.76 8.99 19.74
CA VAL A 211 -1.59 10.19 19.95
C VAL A 211 -0.91 11.46 19.41
N ALA A 212 0.39 11.38 19.09
CA ALA A 212 1.18 12.52 18.61
C ALA A 212 2.16 12.07 17.53
N THR A 213 2.30 12.88 16.48
CA THR A 213 3.32 12.70 15.44
C THR A 213 4.70 12.91 16.06
N PRO A 214 5.55 11.87 16.15
CA PRO A 214 6.88 12.05 16.69
C PRO A 214 7.74 12.89 15.74
N SER A 215 8.82 13.45 16.27
CA SER A 215 9.88 14.06 15.46
C SER A 215 11.22 13.52 15.92
N LYS A 216 12.13 13.29 14.98
CA LYS A 216 13.51 12.86 15.29
C LYS A 216 14.48 14.02 15.09
N ASN A 217 15.41 14.15 16.02
CA ASN A 217 16.49 15.12 15.96
C ASN A 217 17.74 14.45 15.39
N TYR A 218 18.32 15.07 14.37
CA TYR A 218 19.54 14.63 13.72
C TYR A 218 20.62 15.69 13.87
N SER A 219 21.82 15.28 14.29
CA SER A 219 22.99 16.15 14.27
C SER A 219 23.52 16.25 12.83
N GLY A 220 23.75 17.47 12.38
CA GLY A 220 24.19 17.72 11.01
C GLY A 220 24.94 19.03 10.84
N SER A 221 25.08 19.44 9.59
CA SER A 221 25.69 20.71 9.19
C SER A 221 24.78 21.45 8.21
N LEU A 222 24.79 22.77 8.30
CA LEU A 222 24.10 23.68 7.39
C LEU A 222 25.15 24.36 6.50
N LEU A 223 24.95 24.29 5.18
CA LEU A 223 25.75 25.02 4.20
C LEU A 223 25.31 26.48 4.16
N PRO A 224 26.25 27.45 4.15
CA PRO A 224 25.91 28.85 3.94
C PRO A 224 25.30 29.11 2.57
N GLU A 225 24.35 30.04 2.51
CA GLU A 225 23.63 30.35 1.27
C GLU A 225 24.57 30.77 0.14
N ALA A 226 25.56 31.60 0.46
CA ALA A 226 26.58 32.09 -0.47
C ALA A 226 27.41 30.98 -1.14
N HIS A 227 27.56 29.81 -0.50
CA HIS A 227 28.30 28.68 -1.07
C HIS A 227 27.39 27.73 -1.86
N SER A 228 26.08 27.83 -1.65
CA SER A 228 25.11 26.91 -2.26
C SER A 228 24.77 27.27 -3.70
N HIS A 229 24.82 28.57 -4.05
CA HIS A 229 24.39 29.12 -5.35
C HIS A 229 22.95 28.74 -5.77
N PHE A 230 22.11 28.26 -4.84
CA PHE A 230 20.68 28.14 -5.04
C PHE A 230 20.00 29.51 -4.91
N ASP A 231 18.76 29.60 -5.38
CA ASP A 231 17.93 30.77 -5.18
C ASP A 231 17.74 31.06 -3.68
N LYS A 232 17.41 32.32 -3.37
CA LYS A 232 17.25 32.78 -1.99
C LYS A 232 16.20 31.94 -1.24
N GLY A 233 16.56 31.52 -0.03
CA GLY A 233 15.67 30.81 0.88
C GLY A 233 15.78 29.28 0.83
N PHE A 234 16.50 28.72 -0.13
CA PHE A 234 16.88 27.30 -0.11
C PHE A 234 17.92 27.05 1.00
N LYS A 235 17.78 25.92 1.72
CA LYS A 235 18.74 25.51 2.74
C LYS A 235 19.25 24.12 2.44
N ILE A 236 20.58 23.96 2.47
CA ILE A 236 21.24 22.68 2.23
C ILE A 236 21.82 22.16 3.54
N VAL A 237 21.31 21.00 3.99
CA VAL A 237 21.75 20.35 5.21
C VAL A 237 22.38 19.00 4.92
N THR A 238 23.36 18.60 5.74
CA THR A 238 23.96 17.26 5.67
C THR A 238 23.93 16.60 7.04
N PHE A 239 23.40 15.39 7.12
CA PHE A 239 23.23 14.64 8.36
C PHE A 239 23.26 13.13 8.11
N TYR A 240 23.35 12.35 9.19
CA TYR A 240 23.26 10.89 9.12
C TYR A 240 21.87 10.45 9.57
N ALA A 241 21.26 9.52 8.83
CA ALA A 241 19.99 8.91 9.19
C ALA A 241 20.05 7.38 9.04
N ASP A 242 19.38 6.67 9.94
CA ASP A 242 19.24 5.22 9.83
C ASP A 242 18.29 4.83 8.68
N PRO A 243 18.54 3.70 7.99
CA PRO A 243 17.66 3.21 6.94
C PRO A 243 16.21 3.00 7.38
N ASP A 244 15.95 2.60 8.63
CA ASP A 244 14.57 2.44 9.13
C ASP A 244 13.79 3.76 9.04
N ALA A 245 14.34 4.84 9.57
CA ALA A 245 13.75 6.16 9.49
C ALA A 245 13.48 6.57 8.04
N LEU A 246 14.44 6.38 7.14
CA LEU A 246 14.27 6.74 5.73
C LEU A 246 13.20 5.86 5.05
N LEU A 247 13.16 4.55 5.30
CA LEU A 247 12.14 3.67 4.73
C LEU A 247 10.72 4.05 5.16
N ARG A 248 10.55 4.49 6.42
CA ARG A 248 9.25 4.91 6.95
C ARG A 248 8.83 6.28 6.44
N THR A 249 9.77 7.22 6.33
CA THR A 249 9.47 8.65 6.06
C THR A 249 9.51 9.02 4.57
N SER A 250 10.19 8.22 3.74
CA SER A 250 10.49 8.64 2.37
C SER A 250 9.43 8.30 1.33
N TYR A 251 9.28 9.18 0.33
CA TYR A 251 8.61 8.91 -0.93
C TYR A 251 9.56 9.09 -2.12
N VAL A 252 9.17 8.62 -3.31
CA VAL A 252 9.94 8.81 -4.54
C VAL A 252 9.00 9.24 -5.66
N LEU A 253 9.30 10.38 -6.31
CA LEU A 253 8.60 10.80 -7.52
C LEU A 253 9.14 10.04 -8.72
N ARG A 254 8.43 8.98 -9.13
CA ARG A 254 8.86 8.10 -10.24
C ARG A 254 8.20 8.52 -11.55
N LYS A 255 8.95 8.41 -12.66
CA LYS A 255 8.49 8.79 -14.02
C LYS A 255 7.16 8.15 -14.44
N ASP A 256 7.01 6.88 -14.11
CA ASP A 256 5.82 6.09 -14.42
C ASP A 256 5.00 5.83 -13.15
N GLY A 257 5.07 6.77 -12.20
CA GLY A 257 4.36 6.74 -10.93
C GLY A 257 2.91 7.17 -11.04
N TRP A 258 2.18 7.01 -9.94
CA TRP A 258 0.78 7.46 -9.83
C TRP A 258 0.65 8.95 -9.47
N ARG A 259 1.74 9.59 -9.04
CA ARG A 259 1.79 11.03 -8.74
C ARG A 259 2.10 11.82 -10.01
N ASP A 260 1.29 12.82 -10.33
CA ASP A 260 1.66 13.84 -11.30
C ASP A 260 2.82 14.67 -10.74
N SER A 261 3.93 14.76 -11.47
CA SER A 261 5.05 15.61 -11.05
C SER A 261 5.65 16.34 -12.24
N MET A 262 5.73 17.66 -12.14
CA MET A 262 6.35 18.50 -13.16
C MET A 262 7.87 18.22 -13.20
N ASN A 263 8.33 17.51 -14.23
CA ASN A 263 9.72 17.44 -14.71
C ASN A 263 10.84 16.87 -13.79
N LEU A 264 10.55 16.42 -12.57
CA LEU A 264 11.55 15.85 -11.64
C LEU A 264 11.33 14.35 -11.42
N TYR A 265 11.74 13.55 -12.41
CA TYR A 265 11.40 12.12 -12.45
C TYR A 265 12.56 11.19 -12.10
N GLN A 266 12.37 10.34 -11.10
CA GLN A 266 13.23 9.20 -10.82
C GLN A 266 12.88 7.98 -11.67
N ARG A 267 13.87 7.12 -11.90
CA ARG A 267 13.66 5.82 -12.56
C ARG A 267 12.79 4.92 -11.70
N MET A 268 12.05 4.01 -12.34
CA MET A 268 11.38 2.93 -11.62
C MET A 268 12.36 2.13 -10.76
N ILE A 269 11.91 1.75 -9.57
CA ILE A 269 12.68 0.90 -8.68
C ILE A 269 12.93 -0.46 -9.36
N SER A 270 14.14 -0.99 -9.21
CA SER A 270 14.55 -2.22 -9.88
C SER A 270 14.85 -3.28 -8.83
N LYS A 271 14.06 -4.35 -8.84
CA LYS A 271 14.20 -5.48 -7.92
C LYS A 271 15.60 -6.10 -7.96
N SER A 272 16.11 -6.40 -9.14
CA SER A 272 17.45 -6.99 -9.29
C SER A 272 18.56 -6.10 -8.73
N LYS A 273 18.45 -4.77 -8.88
CA LYS A 273 19.39 -3.81 -8.27
C LYS A 273 19.26 -3.80 -6.75
N VAL A 274 18.04 -3.76 -6.21
CA VAL A 274 17.79 -3.84 -4.76
C VAL A 274 18.38 -5.12 -4.19
N GLU A 275 18.16 -6.27 -4.83
CA GLU A 275 18.70 -7.58 -4.40
C GLU A 275 20.23 -7.65 -4.50
N ALA A 276 20.84 -7.10 -5.54
CA ALA A 276 22.29 -7.02 -5.68
C ALA A 276 22.91 -6.17 -4.56
N ILE A 277 22.32 -5.01 -4.26
CA ILE A 277 22.75 -4.13 -3.17
C ILE A 277 22.56 -4.83 -1.82
N ARG A 278 21.43 -5.51 -1.60
CA ARG A 278 21.17 -6.28 -0.37
C ARG A 278 22.19 -7.40 -0.17
N THR A 279 22.57 -8.10 -1.24
CA THR A 279 23.63 -9.11 -1.22
C THR A 279 24.98 -8.50 -0.85
N TYR A 280 25.31 -7.34 -1.42
CA TYR A 280 26.51 -6.58 -1.07
C TYR A 280 26.53 -6.18 0.42
N LEU A 281 25.41 -5.67 0.95
CA LEU A 281 25.27 -5.29 2.36
C LEU A 281 25.56 -6.47 3.29
N LYS A 282 24.99 -7.64 3.00
CA LYS A 282 25.24 -8.86 3.79
C LYS A 282 26.70 -9.31 3.76
N LYS A 283 27.32 -9.26 2.57
CA LYS A 283 28.70 -9.71 2.39
C LYS A 283 29.71 -8.78 3.05
N GLN A 284 29.58 -7.48 2.82
CA GLN A 284 30.58 -6.49 3.24
C GLN A 284 30.31 -5.93 4.64
N LYS A 285 29.04 -5.89 5.07
CA LYS A 285 28.57 -5.28 6.33
C LYS A 285 29.04 -3.82 6.50
N ARG A 286 29.32 -3.14 5.39
CA ARG A 286 29.76 -1.73 5.33
C ARG A 286 28.61 -0.84 4.88
N VAL A 287 28.71 0.43 5.25
CA VAL A 287 27.76 1.48 4.87
C VAL A 287 28.12 2.05 3.50
N PHE A 288 27.13 2.56 2.77
CA PHE A 288 27.39 3.33 1.55
C PHE A 288 28.02 4.68 1.93
N ILE A 289 29.15 5.01 1.29
CA ILE A 289 29.82 6.30 1.48
C ILE A 289 29.06 7.40 0.73
N ASN A 290 28.50 7.07 -0.44
CA ASN A 290 27.76 8.03 -1.25
C ASN A 290 26.51 8.52 -0.51
N ASN A 291 26.23 9.82 -0.63
CA ASN A 291 25.07 10.46 -0.03
C ASN A 291 23.74 10.04 -0.67
N ILE A 292 22.68 10.02 0.13
CA ILE A 292 21.29 10.01 -0.33
C ILE A 292 20.88 11.47 -0.47
N ILE A 293 20.35 11.85 -1.64
CA ILE A 293 19.89 13.22 -1.88
C ILE A 293 18.39 13.24 -1.66
N VAL A 294 17.92 14.14 -0.80
CA VAL A 294 16.50 14.24 -0.45
C VAL A 294 16.01 15.68 -0.47
N THR A 295 14.73 15.85 -0.76
CA THR A 295 13.97 17.05 -0.41
C THR A 295 13.40 16.88 1.01
N LEU A 296 13.38 17.98 1.75
CA LEU A 296 12.84 18.03 3.10
C LEU A 296 11.67 19.03 3.15
N PRO A 297 10.67 18.79 4.01
CA PRO A 297 9.52 19.69 4.14
C PRO A 297 9.94 21.10 4.57
N PRO A 298 9.23 22.16 4.12
CA PRO A 298 9.53 23.54 4.49
C PRO A 298 9.48 23.81 6.01
N GLU A 299 8.73 23.03 6.78
CA GLU A 299 8.67 23.13 8.24
C GLU A 299 9.95 22.64 8.94
N VAL A 300 10.86 21.95 8.24
CA VAL A 300 12.14 21.53 8.80
C VAL A 300 13.04 22.73 8.99
N GLN A 301 13.41 22.99 10.24
CA GLN A 301 14.26 24.11 10.61
C GLN A 301 15.60 23.62 11.18
N PRO A 302 16.74 24.05 10.61
CA PRO A 302 18.04 23.82 11.23
C PRO A 302 18.17 24.66 12.50
N LEU A 303 18.43 24.02 13.64
CA LEU A 303 18.48 24.65 14.96
C LEU A 303 19.93 24.73 15.48
N ASN A 304 20.25 25.79 16.21
CA ASN A 304 21.50 25.89 16.96
C ASN A 304 21.40 25.16 18.32
N LYS A 305 22.46 25.23 19.14
CA LYS A 305 22.50 24.63 20.49
C LYS A 305 21.45 25.17 21.46
N LYS A 306 20.90 26.37 21.21
CA LYS A 306 19.85 27.02 21.99
C LYS A 306 18.44 26.72 21.45
N LEU A 307 18.33 25.84 20.45
CA LEU A 307 17.09 25.51 19.74
C LEU A 307 16.49 26.69 18.96
N GLU A 308 17.32 27.65 18.57
CA GLU A 308 16.92 28.77 17.72
C GLU A 308 17.26 28.44 16.25
N THR A 309 16.39 28.85 15.34
CA THR A 309 16.56 28.61 13.91
C THR A 309 17.75 29.39 13.35
N VAL A 310 18.63 28.68 12.66
CA VAL A 310 19.82 29.26 12.02
C VAL A 310 19.45 29.80 10.64
N ASP A 311 19.75 31.08 10.42
CA ASP A 311 19.65 31.70 9.11
C ASP A 311 20.91 31.44 8.28
N SER A 312 20.77 30.68 7.19
CA SER A 312 21.85 30.33 6.27
C SER A 312 22.48 31.54 5.58
N ALA A 313 21.75 32.65 5.45
CA ALA A 313 22.25 33.90 4.85
C ALA A 313 23.31 34.58 5.72
N THR A 314 23.25 34.37 7.04
CA THR A 314 24.18 34.99 8.00
C THR A 314 25.49 34.23 8.15
N LEU A 315 25.57 33.00 7.64
CA LEU A 315 26.72 32.13 7.78
C LEU A 315 27.82 32.48 6.78
N LYS A 316 29.08 32.45 7.24
CA LYS A 316 30.27 32.52 6.36
C LYS A 316 30.90 31.15 6.10
N GLN A 317 30.74 30.23 7.05
CA GLN A 317 31.26 28.87 7.04
C GLN A 317 30.14 27.90 7.44
N THR A 318 30.31 26.62 7.11
CA THR A 318 29.39 25.56 7.52
C THR A 318 29.21 25.55 9.04
N ALA A 319 27.96 25.46 9.49
CA ALA A 319 27.63 25.50 10.90
C ALA A 319 27.06 24.15 11.37
N PRO A 320 27.46 23.64 12.55
CA PRO A 320 26.80 22.48 13.15
C PRO A 320 25.38 22.86 13.57
N VAL A 321 24.41 22.00 13.25
CA VAL A 321 22.98 22.22 13.51
C VAL A 321 22.30 20.94 13.98
N THR A 322 21.18 21.09 14.67
CA THR A 322 20.21 20.03 14.91
C THR A 322 19.08 20.16 13.91
N ILE A 323 18.78 19.09 13.18
CA ILE A 323 17.71 19.03 12.18
C ILE A 323 16.57 18.24 12.82
N LYS A 324 15.44 18.91 13.01
CA LYS A 324 14.22 18.27 13.52
C LYS A 324 13.37 17.82 12.34
N LEU A 325 13.31 16.51 12.09
CA LEU A 325 12.49 15.94 11.02
C LEU A 325 11.18 15.37 11.59
N PRO A 326 10.05 15.57 10.90
CA PRO A 326 8.81 14.90 11.27
C PRO A 326 8.95 13.39 11.02
N ASP A 327 8.62 12.58 12.01
CA ASP A 327 8.60 11.11 11.88
C ASP A 327 7.23 10.65 11.37
N ARG A 328 6.90 11.10 10.16
CA ARG A 328 5.68 10.73 9.44
C ARG A 328 6.02 10.22 8.05
N PRO A 329 5.32 9.21 7.51
CA PRO A 329 5.54 8.77 6.14
C PRO A 329 5.25 9.85 5.10
N ASN A 330 5.85 9.66 3.93
CA ASN A 330 5.75 10.58 2.79
C ASN A 330 6.15 12.02 3.11
N SER A 331 7.09 12.22 4.04
CA SER A 331 7.64 13.55 4.39
C SER A 331 8.97 13.84 3.69
N ILE A 332 9.75 12.82 3.32
CA ILE A 332 11.08 13.02 2.72
C ILE A 332 11.07 12.58 1.25
N GLY A 333 11.29 13.48 0.30
CA GLY A 333 11.32 13.12 -1.11
C GLY A 333 12.72 12.64 -1.51
N ILE A 334 12.89 11.38 -1.89
CA ILE A 334 14.20 10.90 -2.38
C ILE A 334 14.42 11.36 -3.81
N VAL A 335 15.46 12.18 -4.00
CA VAL A 335 15.94 12.66 -5.30
C VAL A 335 17.04 11.75 -5.86
N ASP A 336 17.91 11.20 -5.02
CA ASP A 336 18.89 10.19 -5.45
C ASP A 336 19.15 9.18 -4.33
N GLY A 337 19.37 7.93 -4.72
CA GLY A 337 19.74 6.85 -3.80
C GLY A 337 18.60 5.93 -3.41
N GLN A 338 17.47 5.94 -4.14
CA GLN A 338 16.31 5.09 -3.83
C GLN A 338 16.69 3.60 -3.64
N HIS A 339 17.50 3.01 -4.53
CA HIS A 339 17.86 1.59 -4.42
C HIS A 339 18.74 1.30 -3.19
N ARG A 340 19.50 2.31 -2.71
CA ARG A 340 20.33 2.19 -1.51
C ARG A 340 19.47 2.20 -0.25
N VAL A 341 18.49 3.09 -0.17
CA VAL A 341 17.52 3.11 0.94
C VAL A 341 16.66 1.84 0.92
N PHE A 342 16.05 1.51 -0.21
CA PHE A 342 15.15 0.36 -0.31
C PHE A 342 15.84 -1.01 -0.27
N ALA A 343 17.17 -1.08 -0.33
CA ALA A 343 17.90 -2.35 -0.08
C ALA A 343 17.70 -2.88 1.34
N TYR A 344 17.38 -2.00 2.30
CA TYR A 344 17.13 -2.36 3.68
C TYR A 344 15.67 -2.77 3.95
N HIS A 345 14.81 -2.85 2.93
CA HIS A 345 13.37 -3.09 3.10
C HIS A 345 13.04 -4.33 3.96
N GLU A 346 11.87 -4.31 4.59
CA GLU A 346 11.33 -5.41 5.38
C GLU A 346 10.57 -6.41 4.51
N THR A 347 10.63 -7.71 4.87
CA THR A 347 9.87 -8.79 4.22
C THR A 347 9.10 -9.61 5.25
N ASP A 348 8.25 -10.55 4.82
CA ASP A 348 7.53 -11.46 5.75
C ASP A 348 8.49 -12.37 6.52
N ASN A 349 9.48 -12.93 5.80
CA ASN A 349 10.57 -13.69 6.38
C ASN A 349 11.83 -12.81 6.37
N ASP A 350 11.82 -11.76 7.21
CA ASP A 350 12.87 -10.75 7.16
C ASP A 350 14.25 -11.33 7.48
N ASP A 351 15.24 -10.84 6.77
CA ASP A 351 16.61 -11.29 6.94
C ASP A 351 17.18 -10.65 8.21
N SER A 352 17.50 -11.45 9.23
CA SER A 352 17.96 -10.94 10.52
C SER A 352 19.20 -10.06 10.44
N GLN A 353 20.08 -10.29 9.45
CA GLN A 353 21.25 -9.43 9.24
C GLN A 353 20.82 -8.08 8.67
N ILE A 354 19.91 -8.07 7.69
CA ILE A 354 19.42 -6.81 7.14
C ILE A 354 18.59 -6.04 8.15
N ALA A 355 17.74 -6.71 8.94
CA ALA A 355 17.00 -6.10 10.03
C ALA A 355 17.94 -5.41 11.02
N LEU A 356 19.06 -6.05 11.38
CA LEU A 356 20.08 -5.44 12.23
C LEU A 356 20.74 -4.23 11.56
N LEU A 357 21.18 -4.36 10.31
CA LEU A 357 21.83 -3.28 9.56
C LEU A 357 20.89 -2.09 9.32
N ARG A 358 19.58 -2.32 9.18
CA ARG A 358 18.55 -1.28 8.98
C ARG A 358 18.51 -0.27 10.12
N VAL A 359 18.81 -0.70 11.34
CA VAL A 359 18.79 0.15 12.54
C VAL A 359 20.20 0.62 12.94
N GLN A 360 21.24 -0.19 12.68
CA GLN A 360 22.61 0.12 13.11
C GLN A 360 23.39 1.02 12.14
N GLN A 361 23.14 0.92 10.84
CA GLN A 361 23.90 1.70 9.86
C GLN A 361 23.33 3.11 9.73
N ASN A 362 24.20 4.04 9.34
CA ASN A 362 23.87 5.46 9.17
C ASN A 362 24.18 5.89 7.75
N LEU A 363 23.17 6.20 6.96
CA LEU A 363 23.34 6.72 5.61
C LEU A 363 23.59 8.23 5.67
N LEU A 364 24.60 8.71 4.93
CA LEU A 364 24.84 10.14 4.76
C LEU A 364 23.72 10.72 3.89
N VAL A 365 23.03 11.73 4.39
CA VAL A 365 21.91 12.39 3.70
C VAL A 365 22.29 13.84 3.42
N THR A 366 22.09 14.27 2.18
CA THR A 366 22.10 15.67 1.77
C THR A 366 20.65 16.10 1.53
N GLY A 367 20.13 16.94 2.42
CA GLY A 367 18.75 17.44 2.39
C GLY A 367 18.67 18.84 1.79
N ILE A 368 17.68 19.04 0.93
CA ILE A 368 17.31 20.32 0.33
C ILE A 368 15.99 20.76 0.95
N ILE A 369 15.99 21.85 1.71
CA ILE A 369 14.77 22.45 2.27
C ILE A 369 14.36 23.60 1.33
N TYR A 370 13.13 23.53 0.83
CA TYR A 370 12.57 24.53 -0.06
C TYR A 370 12.04 25.72 0.75
N PRO A 371 12.11 26.95 0.20
CA PRO A 371 11.48 28.09 0.82
C PRO A 371 9.96 27.93 0.84
N SER A 372 9.30 28.41 1.91
CA SER A 372 7.87 28.20 2.17
C SER A 372 6.92 28.81 1.12
N ASN A 373 7.43 29.63 0.21
CA ASN A 373 6.68 30.26 -0.87
C ASN A 373 6.67 29.45 -2.17
N LEU A 374 7.43 28.35 -2.25
CA LEU A 374 7.38 27.40 -3.36
C LEU A 374 6.45 26.24 -3.00
N PRO A 375 5.63 25.74 -3.95
CA PRO A 375 4.84 24.55 -3.72
C PRO A 375 5.76 23.34 -3.47
N ASP A 376 5.35 22.45 -2.57
CA ASP A 376 6.01 21.16 -2.36
C ASP A 376 6.04 20.39 -3.70
N ILE A 377 7.22 19.89 -4.07
CA ILE A 377 7.44 19.10 -5.30
C ILE A 377 7.07 17.64 -5.09
#